data_AF-A0A6M3ZSK1-F1
#
_entry.id   AF-A0A6M3ZSK1-F1
#
_cell.length_a   1.000
_cell.length_b   1.000
_cell.length_c   1.000
_cell.angle_alpha   90.00
_cell.angle_beta   90.00
_cell.angle_gamma   90.00
#
_symmetry.space_group_name_H-M   'P 1'
#
loop_
_entity.id
_entity.type
_entity.pdbx_description
1 polymer ?
#
loop_
_entity_poly.entity_id
_entity_poly.type
_entity_poly.pdbx_seq_one_letter_code
_entity_poly.pdbx_strand_id
1 'polypeptide(L)'
;MNDKQDAHHEEGKLAPSWMDANLPDGFTLVAAGDLILTDTIFPRLQRKSPDLIALLKSGDVTFGNFEGTAIDLQRFGGYPSALAGGSWLISTPAVAQDIKDMGFNLMSRANNHTTDWGVEGMRYTDALFDKVGMVHAGTGETLAQARAARFLCTPAARVAMVALASRFEANARAIDPLGQIPGRPGLNALRTTRHVLVSPQRLAMLAAIRDALPKGMMRKSILAADERNGTVTLFDVKYRASEEVGEGVDFTFTMDERDRKEIIHHLRQGKQSADFAIASMHTHEPGNFCETPPDFMPQFARQAIDNGADAFIGHGPHQLRGIEIYQGKPIYYSLGNFFFMENQQQPITRDEHEKDKVEPMSMTEAEFMEHRRVHGVFKEQVWYESVVAVNRYDSRGRLQQIMLHPIEMHWAGERDADRGIPRIAHGQDAQRILQRLQRLSAAYGTQIEIAGELGIISLA
;
A
#
# COMPACT_ATOMS: atom_id res chain seq x y z
N MET A 1 28.13 -44.51 -5.35
CA MET A 1 28.58 -43.51 -4.36
C MET A 1 27.94 -42.20 -4.75
N ASN A 2 26.95 -41.76 -3.97
CA ASN A 2 26.22 -40.51 -4.23
C ASN A 2 27.09 -39.35 -3.76
N ASP A 3 27.60 -38.59 -4.72
CA ASP A 3 28.27 -37.32 -4.48
C ASP A 3 27.19 -36.25 -4.25
N LYS A 4 26.62 -36.23 -3.04
CA LYS A 4 25.86 -35.06 -2.59
C LYS A 4 26.90 -33.98 -2.32
N GLN A 5 27.13 -33.11 -3.30
CA GLN A 5 27.78 -31.83 -3.05
C GLN A 5 27.02 -31.14 -1.91
N ASP A 6 27.68 -30.98 -0.78
CA ASP A 6 27.23 -30.14 0.32
C ASP A 6 27.13 -28.70 -0.22
N ALA A 7 25.94 -28.34 -0.70
CA ALA A 7 25.59 -26.95 -0.95
C ALA A 7 25.54 -26.26 0.42
N HIS A 8 26.67 -25.67 0.83
CA HIS A 8 26.71 -24.82 2.01
C HIS A 8 25.65 -23.72 1.86
N HIS A 9 24.59 -23.84 2.65
CA HIS A 9 23.54 -22.84 2.73
C HIS A 9 24.13 -21.57 3.37
N GLU A 10 24.26 -20.49 2.61
CA GLU A 10 24.71 -19.20 3.14
C GLU A 10 23.60 -18.61 4.02
N GLU A 11 23.89 -18.33 5.29
CA GLU A 11 22.91 -17.74 6.21
C GLU A 11 22.35 -16.44 5.63
N GLY A 12 21.01 -16.36 5.59
CA GLY A 12 20.35 -15.19 5.03
C GLY A 12 20.32 -15.11 3.50
N LYS A 13 20.53 -16.21 2.78
CA LYS A 13 20.16 -16.29 1.36
C LYS A 13 19.24 -17.49 1.12
N LEU A 14 18.34 -17.34 0.17
CA LEU A 14 17.53 -18.47 -0.29
C LEU A 14 18.37 -19.36 -1.20
N ALA A 15 18.28 -20.67 -1.01
CA ALA A 15 18.80 -21.61 -2.00
C ALA A 15 18.08 -21.39 -3.35
N PRO A 16 18.73 -21.66 -4.50
CA PRO A 16 18.10 -21.48 -5.81
C PRO A 16 16.73 -22.19 -5.92
N SER A 17 16.60 -23.38 -5.36
CA SER A 17 15.35 -24.15 -5.35
C SER A 17 14.20 -23.50 -4.58
N TRP A 18 14.48 -22.57 -3.65
CA TRP A 18 13.44 -21.80 -2.96
C TRP A 18 13.15 -20.47 -3.63
N MET A 19 14.00 -20.01 -4.56
CA MET A 19 13.74 -18.78 -5.30
C MET A 19 12.65 -18.98 -6.35
N ASP A 20 12.64 -20.16 -6.97
CA ASP A 20 11.68 -20.50 -8.01
C ASP A 20 10.26 -20.65 -7.43
N ALA A 21 9.26 -20.20 -8.19
CA ALA A 21 7.87 -20.48 -7.88
C ALA A 21 7.45 -21.84 -8.47
N ASN A 22 6.57 -22.55 -7.75
CA ASN A 22 6.12 -23.89 -8.12
C ASN A 22 4.62 -23.88 -8.42
N LEU A 23 4.28 -23.52 -9.65
CA LEU A 23 2.90 -23.22 -10.04
C LEU A 23 2.40 -24.20 -11.10
N PRO A 24 1.07 -24.43 -11.20
CA PRO A 24 0.49 -25.03 -12.39
C PRO A 24 0.58 -24.07 -13.59
N ASP A 25 0.62 -24.62 -14.80
CA ASP A 25 0.62 -23.80 -16.01
C ASP A 25 -0.67 -22.97 -16.11
N GLY A 26 -0.52 -21.66 -16.31
CA GLY A 26 -1.65 -20.74 -16.36
C GLY A 26 -2.12 -20.22 -15.00
N PHE A 27 -1.37 -20.45 -13.92
CA PHE A 27 -1.65 -19.84 -12.62
C PHE A 27 -1.83 -18.32 -12.77
N THR A 28 -2.89 -17.79 -12.16
CA THR A 28 -3.29 -16.39 -12.33
C THR A 28 -3.35 -15.62 -11.02
N LEU A 29 -2.61 -14.51 -10.95
CA LEU A 29 -2.72 -13.49 -9.89
C LEU A 29 -3.44 -12.26 -10.45
N VAL A 30 -4.62 -11.98 -9.91
CA VAL A 30 -5.35 -10.72 -10.15
C VAL A 30 -5.01 -9.75 -9.02
N ALA A 31 -4.50 -8.57 -9.36
CA ALA A 31 -4.15 -7.52 -8.39
C ALA A 31 -4.99 -6.27 -8.64
N ALA A 32 -5.64 -5.80 -7.58
CA ALA A 32 -6.30 -4.49 -7.52
C ALA A 32 -5.64 -3.63 -6.43
N GLY A 33 -5.82 -2.31 -6.53
CA GLY A 33 -5.23 -1.37 -5.58
C GLY A 33 -6.07 -1.14 -4.32
N ASP A 34 -6.26 0.12 -3.94
CA ASP A 34 -6.86 0.49 -2.64
C ASP A 34 -8.38 0.26 -2.61
N LEU A 35 -8.86 -0.46 -1.61
CA LEU A 35 -10.27 -0.76 -1.36
C LEU A 35 -10.76 0.14 -0.22
N ILE A 36 -11.22 1.35 -0.58
CA ILE A 36 -11.94 2.27 0.33
C ILE A 36 -13.44 2.12 0.08
N LEU A 37 -14.09 1.24 0.83
CA LEU A 37 -15.54 0.97 0.77
C LEU A 37 -16.23 1.44 2.06
N THR A 38 -17.50 1.82 1.95
CA THR A 38 -18.35 2.16 3.10
C THR A 38 -19.33 1.05 3.43
N ASP A 39 -19.91 0.40 2.43
CA ASP A 39 -20.94 -0.61 2.62
C ASP A 39 -20.90 -1.69 1.52
N THR A 40 -21.74 -2.70 1.67
CA THR A 40 -21.94 -3.77 0.70
C THR A 40 -22.36 -3.23 -0.67
N ILE A 41 -21.65 -3.67 -1.70
CA ILE A 41 -21.85 -3.19 -3.07
C ILE A 41 -21.85 -4.33 -4.10
N PHE A 42 -21.50 -5.56 -3.69
CA PHE A 42 -21.45 -6.71 -4.58
C PHE A 42 -22.75 -6.94 -5.38
N PRO A 43 -23.97 -6.94 -4.79
CA PRO A 43 -25.20 -7.17 -5.57
C PRO A 43 -25.40 -6.12 -6.68
N ARG A 44 -24.94 -4.90 -6.42
CA ARG A 44 -25.01 -3.81 -7.38
C ARG A 44 -23.96 -3.98 -8.48
N LEU A 45 -22.72 -4.32 -8.14
CA LEU A 45 -21.66 -4.61 -9.13
C LEU A 45 -22.01 -5.81 -9.99
N GLN A 46 -22.54 -6.89 -9.41
CA GLN A 46 -22.98 -8.08 -10.14
C GLN A 46 -24.01 -7.75 -11.22
N ARG A 47 -24.86 -6.73 -10.99
CA ARG A 47 -25.86 -6.26 -11.96
C ARG A 47 -25.30 -5.24 -12.96
N LYS A 48 -24.48 -4.30 -12.51
CA LYS A 48 -24.02 -3.15 -13.33
C LYS A 48 -22.67 -3.35 -14.03
N SER A 49 -21.82 -4.22 -13.49
CA SER A 49 -20.45 -4.50 -13.94
C SER A 49 -20.13 -6.00 -13.80
N PRO A 50 -20.93 -6.90 -14.40
CA PRO A 50 -20.73 -8.35 -14.29
C PRO A 50 -19.40 -8.83 -14.87
N ASP A 51 -18.88 -8.11 -15.87
CA ASP A 51 -17.57 -8.28 -16.48
C ASP A 51 -16.42 -8.04 -15.49
N LEU A 52 -16.51 -6.99 -14.68
CA LEU A 52 -15.55 -6.71 -13.61
C LEU A 52 -15.57 -7.82 -12.55
N ILE A 53 -16.75 -8.30 -12.15
CA ILE A 53 -16.85 -9.43 -11.22
C ILE A 53 -16.26 -10.70 -11.83
N ALA A 54 -16.52 -10.99 -13.11
CA ALA A 54 -15.92 -12.14 -13.79
C ALA A 54 -14.39 -12.03 -13.84
N LEU A 55 -13.86 -10.83 -14.05
CA LEU A 55 -12.42 -10.55 -14.01
C LEU A 55 -11.82 -10.86 -12.63
N LEU A 56 -12.41 -10.33 -11.56
CA LEU A 56 -11.93 -10.59 -10.18
C LEU A 56 -11.99 -12.08 -9.82
N LYS A 57 -13.01 -12.80 -10.27
CA LYS A 57 -13.18 -14.24 -10.03
C LYS A 57 -12.31 -15.13 -10.93
N SER A 58 -11.59 -14.57 -11.89
CA SER A 58 -10.74 -15.33 -12.80
C SER A 58 -9.39 -15.73 -12.19
N GLY A 59 -8.98 -15.09 -11.09
CA GLY A 59 -7.71 -15.36 -10.42
C GLY A 59 -7.75 -16.60 -9.54
N ASP A 60 -6.65 -17.37 -9.53
CA ASP A 60 -6.37 -18.31 -8.44
C ASP A 60 -6.13 -17.54 -7.14
N VAL A 61 -5.46 -16.39 -7.26
CA VAL A 61 -5.28 -15.40 -6.20
C VAL A 61 -5.80 -14.06 -6.68
N THR A 62 -6.66 -13.44 -5.88
CA THR A 62 -7.18 -12.09 -6.12
C THR A 62 -6.85 -11.22 -4.92
N PHE A 63 -5.88 -10.34 -5.12
CA PHE A 63 -5.29 -9.45 -4.12
C PHE A 63 -5.96 -8.07 -4.11
N GLY A 64 -6.13 -7.51 -2.92
CA GLY A 64 -6.44 -6.09 -2.72
C GLY A 64 -5.79 -5.51 -1.45
N ASN A 65 -5.85 -4.19 -1.28
CA ASN A 65 -5.50 -3.51 -0.03
C ASN A 65 -6.76 -2.93 0.62
N PHE A 66 -7.23 -3.50 1.72
CA PHE A 66 -8.39 -2.95 2.43
C PHE A 66 -7.93 -1.77 3.29
N GLU A 67 -8.18 -0.58 2.78
CA GLU A 67 -7.77 0.69 3.35
C GLU A 67 -8.96 1.35 4.05
N GLY A 68 -9.14 0.96 5.31
CA GLY A 68 -10.29 1.39 6.10
C GLY A 68 -10.45 0.54 7.35
N THR A 69 -11.54 0.79 8.08
CA THR A 69 -11.91 0.07 9.30
C THR A 69 -13.36 -0.39 9.20
N ALA A 70 -13.61 -1.69 9.35
CA ALA A 70 -14.95 -2.26 9.32
C ALA A 70 -15.42 -2.57 10.75
N ILE A 71 -16.41 -1.81 11.25
CA ILE A 71 -16.90 -1.93 12.63
C ILE A 71 -18.41 -1.75 12.72
N ASP A 72 -19.02 -2.40 13.72
CA ASP A 72 -20.41 -2.15 14.11
C ASP A 72 -20.41 -1.13 15.24
N LEU A 73 -20.72 0.14 14.96
CA LEU A 73 -20.71 1.19 15.99
C LEU A 73 -21.66 0.94 17.15
N GLN A 74 -22.67 0.08 17.01
CA GLN A 74 -23.58 -0.26 18.12
C GLN A 74 -22.96 -1.28 19.09
N ARG A 75 -21.95 -2.03 18.64
CA ARG A 75 -21.31 -3.11 19.41
C ARG A 75 -19.81 -2.88 19.63
N PHE A 76 -19.25 -1.90 18.94
CA PHE A 76 -17.86 -1.55 18.99
C PHE A 76 -17.52 -0.96 20.37
N GLY A 77 -16.58 -1.60 21.06
CA GLY A 77 -16.17 -1.20 22.42
C GLY A 77 -15.05 -0.14 22.46
N GLY A 78 -14.77 0.53 21.34
CA GLY A 78 -13.71 1.54 21.24
C GLY A 78 -14.25 2.92 20.84
N TYR A 79 -13.36 3.77 20.33
CA TYR A 79 -13.65 5.13 19.89
C TYR A 79 -12.69 5.53 18.75
N PRO A 80 -12.99 6.60 17.99
CA PRO A 80 -12.04 7.19 17.03
C PRO A 80 -10.69 7.46 17.70
N SER A 81 -9.60 6.98 17.12
CA SER A 81 -8.25 7.27 17.59
C SER A 81 -7.96 8.77 17.46
N ALA A 82 -7.20 9.34 18.40
CA ALA A 82 -6.82 10.76 18.34
C ALA A 82 -5.95 11.12 17.12
N LEU A 83 -5.35 10.12 16.48
CA LEU A 83 -4.63 10.25 15.21
C LEU A 83 -5.20 9.23 14.23
N ALA A 84 -5.47 9.68 13.01
CA ALA A 84 -5.96 8.86 11.90
C ALA A 84 -5.12 9.07 10.64
N GLY A 85 -5.22 8.12 9.71
CA GLY A 85 -4.49 8.05 8.45
C GLY A 85 -4.84 9.12 7.41
N GLY A 86 -5.50 10.22 7.81
CA GLY A 86 -5.99 11.26 6.91
C GLY A 86 -7.48 11.56 7.15
N SER A 87 -8.26 10.56 7.49
CA SER A 87 -9.67 10.62 7.87
C SER A 87 -10.00 9.40 8.71
N TRP A 88 -11.17 9.38 9.35
CA TRP A 88 -11.63 8.21 10.13
C TRP A 88 -12.51 7.31 9.27
N LEU A 89 -11.91 6.62 8.30
CA LEU A 89 -12.67 5.79 7.37
C LEU A 89 -13.42 4.68 8.12
N ILE A 90 -14.67 4.49 7.76
CA ILE A 90 -15.53 3.48 8.36
C ILE A 90 -16.33 2.72 7.31
N SER A 91 -16.40 1.41 7.51
CA SER A 91 -17.21 0.49 6.73
C SER A 91 -18.16 -0.31 7.62
N THR A 92 -19.28 -0.76 7.07
CA THR A 92 -20.15 -1.72 7.76
C THR A 92 -19.44 -3.08 7.93
N PRO A 93 -19.75 -3.88 8.97
CA PRO A 93 -19.11 -5.19 9.16
C PRO A 93 -19.30 -6.17 8.00
N ALA A 94 -20.35 -5.98 7.19
CA ALA A 94 -20.70 -6.86 6.10
C ALA A 94 -19.71 -6.78 4.92
N VAL A 95 -18.88 -5.72 4.84
CA VAL A 95 -17.92 -5.54 3.73
C VAL A 95 -16.91 -6.68 3.63
N ALA A 96 -16.54 -7.33 4.75
CA ALA A 96 -15.60 -8.45 4.70
C ALA A 96 -16.15 -9.62 3.86
N GLN A 97 -17.44 -9.96 4.04
CA GLN A 97 -18.10 -10.97 3.22
C GLN A 97 -18.36 -10.46 1.80
N ASP A 98 -18.75 -9.20 1.64
CA ASP A 98 -19.02 -8.59 0.33
C ASP A 98 -17.78 -8.61 -0.59
N ILE A 99 -16.61 -8.23 -0.04
CA ILE A 99 -15.31 -8.29 -0.72
C ILE A 99 -14.96 -9.75 -1.09
N LYS A 100 -15.23 -10.71 -0.20
CA LYS A 100 -15.04 -12.13 -0.51
C LYS A 100 -15.95 -12.60 -1.67
N ASP A 101 -17.22 -12.19 -1.66
CA ASP A 101 -18.20 -12.57 -2.68
C ASP A 101 -17.88 -11.99 -4.06
N MET A 102 -17.15 -10.87 -4.12
CA MET A 102 -16.58 -10.31 -5.36
C MET A 102 -15.47 -11.17 -5.96
N GLY A 103 -14.76 -11.97 -5.15
CA GLY A 103 -13.68 -12.86 -5.60
C GLY A 103 -12.33 -12.64 -4.94
N PHE A 104 -12.17 -11.63 -4.09
CA PHE A 104 -10.93 -11.42 -3.34
C PHE A 104 -10.70 -12.57 -2.35
N ASN A 105 -9.44 -12.99 -2.21
CA ASN A 105 -9.05 -14.05 -1.28
C ASN A 105 -7.74 -13.77 -0.52
N LEU A 106 -7.09 -12.64 -0.80
CA LEU A 106 -5.86 -12.20 -0.13
C LEU A 106 -5.89 -10.68 0.06
N MET A 107 -5.67 -10.20 1.29
CA MET A 107 -5.86 -8.78 1.65
C MET A 107 -4.66 -8.18 2.40
N SER A 108 -4.11 -7.07 1.90
CA SER A 108 -3.23 -6.22 2.70
C SER A 108 -4.02 -5.41 3.72
N ARG A 109 -3.51 -5.35 4.95
CA ARG A 109 -4.08 -4.57 6.07
C ARG A 109 -3.10 -3.60 6.71
N ALA A 110 -1.84 -3.56 6.27
CA ALA A 110 -0.88 -2.54 6.71
C ALA A 110 -1.04 -1.29 5.83
N ASN A 111 -1.71 -0.27 6.35
CA ASN A 111 -1.89 1.03 5.70
C ASN A 111 -2.15 2.13 6.75
N ASN A 112 -2.27 3.36 6.29
CA ASN A 112 -2.60 4.54 7.10
C ASN A 112 -3.91 4.40 7.89
N HIS A 113 -4.92 3.72 7.36
CA HIS A 113 -6.24 3.61 7.98
C HIS A 113 -6.42 2.39 8.90
N THR A 114 -5.35 1.60 9.13
CA THR A 114 -5.39 0.40 9.97
C THR A 114 -5.91 0.65 11.39
N THR A 115 -5.55 1.81 11.99
CA THR A 115 -5.84 2.12 13.40
C THR A 115 -6.63 3.42 13.58
N ASP A 116 -7.41 3.84 12.59
CA ASP A 116 -8.25 5.04 12.68
C ASP A 116 -9.22 4.97 13.86
N TRP A 117 -9.75 3.79 14.16
CA TRP A 117 -10.60 3.53 15.32
C TRP A 117 -9.84 2.78 16.41
N GLY A 118 -8.55 3.08 16.54
CA GLY A 118 -7.66 2.44 17.50
C GLY A 118 -7.34 0.98 17.17
N VAL A 119 -6.65 0.33 18.11
CA VAL A 119 -6.30 -1.09 18.01
C VAL A 119 -7.55 -1.97 18.09
N GLU A 120 -8.59 -1.49 18.78
CA GLU A 120 -9.90 -2.13 18.87
C GLU A 120 -10.54 -2.25 17.48
N GLY A 121 -10.52 -1.17 16.69
CA GLY A 121 -11.04 -1.16 15.31
C GLY A 121 -10.25 -2.07 14.37
N MET A 122 -8.92 -2.07 14.50
CA MET A 122 -8.04 -3.00 13.80
C MET A 122 -8.41 -4.46 14.09
N ARG A 123 -8.46 -4.84 15.37
CA ARG A 123 -8.82 -6.21 15.81
C ARG A 123 -10.21 -6.62 15.35
N TYR A 124 -11.17 -5.71 15.43
CA TYR A 124 -12.55 -5.97 14.99
C TYR A 124 -12.55 -6.28 13.49
N THR A 125 -11.88 -5.47 12.69
CA THR A 125 -11.78 -5.65 11.24
C THR A 125 -11.08 -6.96 10.88
N ASP A 126 -9.96 -7.26 11.52
CA ASP A 126 -9.19 -8.49 11.29
C ASP A 126 -10.02 -9.74 11.66
N ALA A 127 -10.79 -9.67 12.75
CA ALA A 127 -11.70 -10.74 13.15
C ALA A 127 -12.86 -10.96 12.15
N LEU A 128 -13.32 -9.91 11.46
CA LEU A 128 -14.31 -10.06 10.39
C LEU A 128 -13.73 -10.80 9.19
N PHE A 129 -12.50 -10.46 8.79
CA PHE A 129 -11.80 -11.17 7.71
C PHE A 129 -11.52 -12.62 8.07
N ASP A 130 -11.06 -12.89 9.29
CA ASP A 130 -10.85 -14.25 9.80
C ASP A 130 -12.15 -15.06 9.77
N LYS A 131 -13.26 -14.45 10.23
CA LYS A 131 -14.59 -15.11 10.27
C LYS A 131 -15.07 -15.55 8.89
N VAL A 132 -14.80 -14.75 7.85
CA VAL A 132 -15.15 -15.10 6.47
C VAL A 132 -14.06 -15.94 5.81
N GLY A 133 -12.95 -16.25 6.48
CA GLY A 133 -11.83 -17.01 5.92
C GLY A 133 -11.06 -16.27 4.82
N MET A 134 -11.03 -14.93 4.87
CA MET A 134 -10.17 -14.10 4.03
C MET A 134 -8.77 -14.07 4.64
N VAL A 135 -7.74 -14.45 3.88
CA VAL A 135 -6.36 -14.33 4.37
C VAL A 135 -5.94 -12.87 4.29
N HIS A 136 -5.46 -12.33 5.42
CA HIS A 136 -4.96 -10.96 5.49
C HIS A 136 -3.58 -10.90 6.16
N ALA A 137 -2.79 -9.87 5.86
CA ALA A 137 -1.45 -9.67 6.42
C ALA A 137 -1.15 -8.21 6.73
N GLY A 138 -0.14 -7.99 7.59
CA GLY A 138 0.40 -6.68 7.91
C GLY A 138 -0.05 -6.10 9.25
N THR A 139 -0.88 -6.82 10.02
CA THR A 139 -1.35 -6.44 11.36
C THR A 139 -1.12 -7.57 12.36
N GLY A 140 -1.02 -7.22 13.64
CA GLY A 140 -0.90 -8.21 14.71
C GLY A 140 -0.84 -7.62 16.11
N GLU A 141 -0.89 -8.49 17.12
CA GLU A 141 -0.79 -8.12 18.54
C GLU A 141 0.62 -7.72 18.96
N THR A 142 1.61 -8.05 18.14
CA THR A 142 3.03 -7.76 18.31
C THR A 142 3.65 -7.46 16.95
N LEU A 143 4.85 -6.88 16.92
CA LEU A 143 5.55 -6.58 15.68
C LEU A 143 5.96 -7.85 14.94
N ALA A 144 6.38 -8.89 15.65
CA ALA A 144 6.66 -10.20 15.08
C ALA A 144 5.43 -10.81 14.39
N GLN A 145 4.23 -10.68 14.99
CA GLN A 145 2.99 -11.14 14.35
C GLN A 145 2.61 -10.31 13.12
N ALA A 146 2.74 -8.98 13.20
CA ALA A 146 2.43 -8.09 12.09
C ALA A 146 3.36 -8.32 10.88
N ARG A 147 4.64 -8.66 11.14
CA ARG A 147 5.64 -8.98 10.11
C ARG A 147 5.52 -10.37 9.53
N ALA A 148 4.86 -11.29 10.23
CA ALA A 148 4.81 -12.69 9.83
C ALA A 148 4.17 -12.86 8.45
N ALA A 149 4.78 -13.71 7.61
CA ALA A 149 4.15 -14.15 6.38
C ALA A 149 2.82 -14.87 6.69
N ARG A 150 1.80 -14.56 5.89
CA ARG A 150 0.48 -15.18 5.95
C ARG A 150 0.28 -16.02 4.70
N PHE A 151 -0.46 -17.13 4.82
CA PHE A 151 -0.52 -18.14 3.79
C PHE A 151 -1.95 -18.36 3.32
N LEU A 152 -2.18 -18.13 2.04
CA LEU A 152 -3.37 -18.57 1.32
C LEU A 152 -3.08 -19.92 0.66
N CYS A 153 -3.90 -20.93 0.94
CA CYS A 153 -3.80 -22.22 0.26
C CYS A 153 -4.97 -22.35 -0.70
N THR A 154 -4.68 -22.36 -2.00
CA THR A 154 -5.65 -22.62 -3.06
C THR A 154 -5.42 -24.03 -3.63
N PRO A 155 -6.34 -24.57 -4.45
CA PRO A 155 -6.07 -25.81 -5.18
C PRO A 155 -4.84 -25.73 -6.09
N ALA A 156 -4.46 -24.53 -6.53
CA ALA A 156 -3.35 -24.29 -7.45
C ALA A 156 -2.00 -24.14 -6.73
N ALA A 157 -1.95 -23.42 -5.61
CA ALA A 157 -0.71 -23.09 -4.94
C ALA A 157 -0.91 -22.68 -3.47
N ARG A 158 0.15 -22.83 -2.66
CA ARG A 158 0.29 -22.14 -1.38
C ARG A 158 1.01 -20.82 -1.61
N VAL A 159 0.33 -19.71 -1.32
CA VAL A 159 0.83 -18.35 -1.54
C VAL A 159 1.11 -17.66 -0.21
N ALA A 160 2.35 -17.21 -0.02
CA ALA A 160 2.76 -16.38 1.12
C ALA A 160 2.55 -14.89 0.81
N MET A 161 2.21 -14.10 1.82
CA MET A 161 2.18 -12.64 1.73
C MET A 161 2.81 -12.00 2.97
N VAL A 162 3.66 -11.00 2.74
CA VAL A 162 4.10 -10.03 3.74
C VAL A 162 3.62 -8.65 3.31
N ALA A 163 2.77 -8.02 4.12
CA ALA A 163 2.30 -6.66 3.90
C ALA A 163 2.98 -5.71 4.90
N LEU A 164 3.34 -4.53 4.43
CA LEU A 164 4.01 -3.49 5.21
C LEU A 164 3.53 -2.10 4.76
N ALA A 165 3.89 -1.10 5.55
CA ALA A 165 3.54 0.28 5.25
C ALA A 165 4.69 1.22 5.66
N SER A 166 5.01 2.23 4.83
CA SER A 166 6.03 3.24 5.15
C SER A 166 5.51 4.41 5.98
N ARG A 167 6.31 4.82 6.97
CA ARG A 167 6.13 6.06 7.75
C ARG A 167 4.74 6.20 8.40
N PHE A 168 4.54 5.43 9.47
CA PHE A 168 3.35 5.52 10.32
C PHE A 168 3.61 6.07 11.71
N GLU A 169 2.58 6.72 12.25
CA GLU A 169 2.55 7.31 13.57
C GLU A 169 2.88 6.27 14.63
N ALA A 170 3.45 6.73 15.74
CA ALA A 170 3.89 5.83 16.79
C ALA A 170 2.74 4.99 17.37
N ASN A 171 1.49 5.48 17.36
CA ASN A 171 0.31 4.73 17.81
C ASN A 171 -0.12 3.62 16.84
N ALA A 172 0.08 3.78 15.54
CA ALA A 172 -0.32 2.77 14.54
C ALA A 172 0.65 1.59 14.46
N ARG A 173 1.93 1.81 14.76
CA ARG A 173 2.99 0.79 14.63
C ARG A 173 2.93 -0.25 15.75
N ALA A 174 2.95 -1.53 15.35
CA ALA A 174 3.15 -2.64 16.28
C ALA A 174 4.54 -2.57 16.94
N ILE A 175 4.65 -3.08 18.17
CA ILE A 175 5.92 -3.27 18.87
C ILE A 175 5.88 -4.57 19.68
N ASP A 176 7.00 -5.26 19.74
CA ASP A 176 7.14 -6.46 20.56
C ASP A 176 7.20 -6.13 22.07
N PRO A 177 6.78 -7.06 22.95
CA PRO A 177 6.97 -6.93 24.38
C PRO A 177 8.45 -6.88 24.76
N LEU A 178 8.74 -6.28 25.92
CA LEU A 178 10.09 -6.26 26.51
C LEU A 178 10.01 -6.48 28.02
N GLY A 179 10.51 -7.64 28.48
CA GLY A 179 10.43 -8.01 29.89
C GLY A 179 8.98 -8.18 30.35
N GLN A 180 8.56 -7.41 31.35
CA GLN A 180 7.17 -7.40 31.85
C GLN A 180 6.27 -6.42 31.10
N ILE A 181 6.82 -5.59 30.19
CA ILE A 181 6.05 -4.61 29.43
C ILE A 181 5.41 -5.32 28.23
N PRO A 182 4.08 -5.29 28.09
CA PRO A 182 3.41 -5.90 26.95
C PRO A 182 3.77 -5.18 25.64
N GLY A 183 3.65 -5.91 24.53
CA GLY A 183 3.74 -5.32 23.20
C GLY A 183 2.55 -4.39 22.94
N ARG A 184 2.66 -3.59 21.88
CA ARG A 184 1.55 -2.81 21.35
C ARG A 184 1.12 -3.44 20.03
N PRO A 185 -0.16 -3.80 19.88
CA PRO A 185 -0.70 -4.22 18.58
C PRO A 185 -0.63 -3.09 17.55
N GLY A 186 -0.65 -3.45 16.28
CA GLY A 186 -0.67 -2.47 15.20
C GLY A 186 -0.20 -3.07 13.89
N LEU A 187 0.25 -2.18 13.00
CA LEU A 187 0.71 -2.55 11.67
C LEU A 187 2.22 -2.81 11.59
N ASN A 188 2.61 -3.54 10.56
CA ASN A 188 4.00 -3.77 10.15
C ASN A 188 4.56 -2.54 9.43
N ALA A 189 5.29 -1.70 10.16
CA ALA A 189 5.89 -0.51 9.58
C ALA A 189 7.32 -0.73 9.10
N LEU A 190 7.63 -0.19 7.92
CA LEU A 190 8.98 0.16 7.51
C LEU A 190 9.20 1.64 7.85
N ARG A 191 9.91 1.92 8.93
CA ARG A 191 10.21 3.32 9.29
C ARG A 191 11.15 3.91 8.26
N THR A 192 10.82 5.10 7.78
CA THR A 192 11.66 5.89 6.88
C THR A 192 11.97 7.24 7.53
N THR A 193 13.17 7.75 7.28
CA THR A 193 13.56 9.11 7.65
C THR A 193 13.61 9.96 6.40
N ARG A 194 12.74 10.96 6.30
CA ARG A 194 12.79 11.97 5.24
C ARG A 194 13.91 12.96 5.50
N HIS A 195 14.73 13.20 4.48
CA HIS A 195 15.68 14.29 4.40
C HIS A 195 15.24 15.26 3.33
N VAL A 196 15.06 16.53 3.70
CA VAL A 196 14.82 17.61 2.75
C VAL A 196 16.16 18.02 2.16
N LEU A 197 16.31 17.82 0.86
CA LEU A 197 17.48 18.23 0.11
C LEU A 197 17.41 19.74 -0.15
N VAL A 198 18.47 20.45 0.22
CA VAL A 198 18.62 21.90 0.07
C VAL A 198 20.04 22.22 -0.44
N SER A 199 20.25 23.40 -1.02
CA SER A 199 21.60 23.83 -1.37
C SER A 199 22.52 23.93 -0.15
N PRO A 200 23.85 23.76 -0.30
CA PRO A 200 24.80 23.91 0.80
C PRO A 200 24.65 25.24 1.56
N GLN A 201 24.38 26.32 0.84
CA GLN A 201 24.18 27.65 1.42
C GLN A 201 22.92 27.70 2.30
N ARG A 202 21.81 27.09 1.85
CA ARG A 202 20.58 26.99 2.65
C ARG A 202 20.77 26.09 3.86
N LEU A 203 21.52 25.00 3.73
CA LEU A 203 21.84 24.13 4.87
C LEU A 203 22.60 24.91 5.95
N ALA A 204 23.58 25.72 5.57
CA ALA A 204 24.31 26.58 6.50
C ALA A 204 23.40 27.61 7.20
N MET A 205 22.44 28.19 6.46
CA MET A 205 21.44 29.10 7.04
C MET A 205 20.54 28.40 8.06
N LEU A 206 20.07 27.19 7.74
CA LEU A 206 19.27 26.37 8.65
C LEU A 206 20.06 26.00 9.91
N ALA A 207 21.35 25.68 9.77
CA ALA A 207 22.23 25.45 10.92
C ALA A 207 22.36 26.70 11.79
N ALA A 208 22.56 27.88 11.18
CA ALA A 208 22.64 29.14 11.90
C ALA A 208 21.35 29.45 12.69
N ILE A 209 20.17 29.20 12.10
CA ILE A 209 18.89 29.35 12.79
C ILE A 209 18.79 28.37 13.97
N ARG A 210 19.11 27.08 13.74
CA ARG A 210 19.12 26.05 14.78
C ARG A 210 20.03 26.41 15.95
N ASP A 211 21.22 26.93 15.65
CA ASP A 211 22.24 27.23 16.65
C ASP A 211 21.93 28.53 17.43
N ALA A 212 21.07 29.39 16.89
CA ALA A 212 20.53 30.57 17.57
C ALA A 212 19.33 30.25 18.50
N LEU A 213 18.81 29.03 18.48
CA LEU A 213 17.69 28.64 19.35
C LEU A 213 18.09 28.66 20.84
N PRO A 214 17.11 28.85 21.76
CA PRO A 214 17.37 28.78 23.19
C PRO A 214 18.09 27.49 23.61
N LYS A 215 19.04 27.62 24.55
CA LYS A 215 19.79 26.47 25.07
C LYS A 215 18.84 25.39 25.58
N GLY A 216 19.06 24.15 25.13
CA GLY A 216 18.24 23.00 25.51
C GLY A 216 17.09 22.69 24.57
N MET A 217 16.76 23.57 23.61
CA MET A 217 15.75 23.28 22.58
C MET A 217 16.20 22.13 21.67
N MET A 218 17.50 22.04 21.38
CA MET A 218 18.10 20.92 20.67
C MET A 218 18.72 19.92 21.63
N ARG A 219 18.35 18.63 21.50
CA ARG A 219 18.98 17.55 22.25
C ARG A 219 20.41 17.35 21.78
N LYS A 220 21.36 17.18 22.71
CA LYS A 220 22.78 16.93 22.39
C LYS A 220 22.98 15.72 21.47
N SER A 221 22.16 14.68 21.63
CA SER A 221 22.20 13.49 20.77
C SER A 221 21.82 13.78 19.32
N ILE A 222 20.92 14.74 19.07
CA ILE A 222 20.55 15.18 17.73
C ILE A 222 21.71 15.94 17.09
N LEU A 223 22.31 16.89 17.83
CA LEU A 223 23.47 17.66 17.33
C LEU A 223 24.66 16.76 16.97
N ALA A 224 24.97 15.78 17.82
CA ALA A 224 26.03 14.81 17.54
C ALA A 224 25.69 13.90 16.35
N ALA A 225 24.42 13.57 16.12
CA ALA A 225 24.00 12.81 14.95
C ALA A 225 24.07 13.65 13.67
N ASP A 226 23.66 14.91 13.73
CA ASP A 226 23.76 15.88 12.65
C ASP A 226 25.20 16.06 12.17
N GLU A 227 26.13 16.28 13.11
CA GLU A 227 27.56 16.42 12.81
C GLU A 227 28.12 15.17 12.12
N ARG A 228 27.84 13.97 12.65
CA ARG A 228 28.31 12.71 12.05
C ARG A 228 27.77 12.45 10.65
N ASN A 229 26.53 12.89 10.38
CA ASN A 229 25.83 12.57 9.14
C ASN A 229 25.87 13.70 8.11
N GLY A 230 26.49 14.83 8.43
CA GLY A 230 26.46 16.03 7.59
C GLY A 230 25.03 16.56 7.37
N THR A 231 24.18 16.47 8.39
CA THR A 231 22.77 16.92 8.33
C THR A 231 22.50 18.08 9.28
N VAL A 232 21.37 18.75 9.08
CA VAL A 232 20.82 19.73 10.03
C VAL A 232 19.41 19.32 10.39
N THR A 233 19.13 19.20 11.68
CA THR A 233 17.77 18.98 12.20
C THR A 233 17.25 20.28 12.81
N LEU A 234 16.09 20.75 12.33
CA LEU A 234 15.43 21.96 12.81
C LEU A 234 13.91 21.74 12.80
N PHE A 235 13.24 22.01 13.92
CA PHE A 235 11.78 21.81 14.10
C PHE A 235 11.29 20.43 13.63
N ASP A 236 12.02 19.38 14.05
CA ASP A 236 11.77 17.97 13.70
C ASP A 236 11.88 17.63 12.20
N VAL A 237 12.36 18.56 11.37
CA VAL A 237 12.70 18.33 9.96
C VAL A 237 14.20 18.13 9.83
N LYS A 238 14.60 17.09 9.09
CA LYS A 238 16.01 16.83 8.76
C LYS A 238 16.33 17.34 7.37
N TYR A 239 17.43 18.06 7.26
CA TYR A 239 17.93 18.65 6.02
C TYR A 239 19.29 18.06 5.66
N ARG A 240 19.56 17.93 4.37
CA ARG A 240 20.84 17.48 3.81
C ARG A 240 21.21 18.35 2.61
N ALA A 241 22.50 18.63 2.44
CA ALA A 241 22.98 19.37 1.28
C ALA A 241 22.88 18.51 0.01
N SER A 242 22.43 19.13 -1.08
CA SER A 242 22.55 18.60 -2.44
C SER A 242 22.86 19.74 -3.40
N GLU A 243 23.81 19.54 -4.31
CA GLU A 243 24.09 20.50 -5.38
C GLU A 243 23.07 20.42 -6.52
N GLU A 244 22.39 19.27 -6.66
CA GLU A 244 21.46 18.98 -7.76
C GLU A 244 20.14 19.74 -7.65
N VAL A 245 19.75 20.17 -6.44
CA VAL A 245 18.47 20.86 -6.23
C VAL A 245 18.50 22.34 -6.63
N GLY A 246 19.68 22.92 -6.88
CA GLY A 246 19.82 24.35 -7.20
C GLY A 246 19.15 25.24 -6.14
N GLU A 247 18.22 26.10 -6.59
CA GLU A 247 17.37 26.92 -5.70
C GLU A 247 16.07 26.24 -5.25
N GLY A 248 15.85 24.97 -5.60
CA GLY A 248 14.70 24.18 -5.21
C GLY A 248 14.86 23.47 -3.86
N VAL A 249 13.94 22.55 -3.61
CA VAL A 249 14.02 21.52 -2.57
C VAL A 249 13.58 20.20 -3.18
N ASP A 250 14.12 19.10 -2.65
CA ASP A 250 13.69 17.75 -3.00
C ASP A 250 13.69 16.86 -1.74
N PHE A 251 13.30 15.60 -1.87
CA PHE A 251 13.24 14.65 -0.76
C PHE A 251 14.02 13.38 -1.07
N THR A 252 14.86 12.96 -0.13
CA THR A 252 15.43 11.61 -0.10
C THR A 252 15.05 10.92 1.20
N PHE A 253 14.95 9.59 1.18
CA PHE A 253 14.53 8.81 2.33
C PHE A 253 15.59 7.78 2.71
N THR A 254 15.72 7.54 4.01
CA THR A 254 16.56 6.45 4.53
C THR A 254 15.69 5.48 5.31
N MET A 255 15.74 4.19 4.93
CA MET A 255 15.03 3.12 5.64
C MET A 255 15.67 2.84 7.00
N ASP A 256 14.86 2.52 8.00
CA ASP A 256 15.33 1.91 9.23
C ASP A 256 15.83 0.49 8.93
N GLU A 257 17.11 0.29 9.18
CA GLU A 257 17.83 -0.92 8.79
C GLU A 257 17.36 -2.17 9.54
N ARG A 258 16.84 -2.00 10.77
CA ARG A 258 16.29 -3.12 11.54
C ARG A 258 14.96 -3.54 10.94
N ASP A 259 14.07 -2.59 10.66
CA ASP A 259 12.79 -2.89 10.02
C ASP A 259 12.99 -3.56 8.66
N ARG A 260 13.89 -3.00 7.82
CA ARG A 260 14.24 -3.56 6.52
C ARG A 260 14.68 -5.02 6.63
N LYS A 261 15.63 -5.33 7.51
CA LYS A 261 16.17 -6.69 7.71
C LYS A 261 15.12 -7.67 8.21
N GLU A 262 14.31 -7.27 9.19
CA GLU A 262 13.29 -8.15 9.78
C GLU A 262 12.15 -8.42 8.81
N ILE A 263 11.69 -7.43 8.04
CA ILE A 263 10.65 -7.63 7.00
C ILE A 263 11.17 -8.58 5.91
N ILE A 264 12.40 -8.37 5.43
CA ILE A 264 13.04 -9.28 4.44
C ILE A 264 13.23 -10.69 5.02
N HIS A 265 13.52 -10.82 6.31
CA HIS A 265 13.58 -12.12 6.98
C HIS A 265 12.24 -12.86 6.91
N HIS A 266 11.14 -12.20 7.27
CA HIS A 266 9.82 -12.82 7.22
C HIS A 266 9.36 -13.14 5.79
N LEU A 267 9.74 -12.33 4.80
CA LEU A 267 9.48 -12.64 3.39
C LEU A 267 10.18 -13.94 2.96
N ARG A 268 11.48 -14.09 3.26
CA ARG A 268 12.23 -15.32 2.99
C ARG A 268 11.61 -16.53 3.69
N GLN A 269 11.26 -16.39 4.97
CA GLN A 269 10.60 -17.45 5.72
C GLN A 269 9.26 -17.85 5.07
N GLY A 270 8.49 -16.88 4.58
CA GLY A 270 7.28 -17.11 3.81
C GLY A 270 7.57 -17.93 2.55
N LYS A 271 8.50 -17.46 1.71
CA LYS A 271 8.85 -18.13 0.45
C LYS A 271 9.38 -19.56 0.64
N GLN A 272 10.16 -19.84 1.68
CA GLN A 272 10.67 -21.19 1.98
C GLN A 272 9.55 -22.23 2.22
N SER A 273 8.32 -21.78 2.50
CA SER A 273 7.18 -22.64 2.82
C SER A 273 5.97 -22.36 1.92
N ALA A 274 6.18 -21.73 0.76
CA ALA A 274 5.14 -21.38 -0.19
C ALA A 274 5.62 -21.60 -1.62
N ASP A 275 4.67 -21.91 -2.50
CA ASP A 275 4.91 -22.04 -3.94
C ASP A 275 5.07 -20.65 -4.60
N PHE A 276 4.46 -19.62 -4.03
CA PHE A 276 4.49 -18.24 -4.51
C PHE A 276 4.57 -17.26 -3.34
N ALA A 277 5.24 -16.12 -3.47
CA ALA A 277 5.30 -15.09 -2.43
C ALA A 277 5.00 -13.68 -2.96
N ILE A 278 4.19 -12.94 -2.21
CA ILE A 278 3.84 -11.55 -2.50
C ILE A 278 4.39 -10.65 -1.39
N ALA A 279 5.09 -9.59 -1.79
CA ALA A 279 5.39 -8.47 -0.90
C ALA A 279 4.45 -7.30 -1.25
N SER A 280 3.80 -6.71 -0.25
CA SER A 280 2.88 -5.61 -0.46
C SER A 280 3.23 -4.40 0.40
N MET A 281 3.19 -3.20 -0.17
CA MET A 281 3.66 -2.00 0.52
C MET A 281 2.73 -0.80 0.31
N HIS A 282 2.26 -0.24 1.43
CA HIS A 282 1.51 1.01 1.43
C HIS A 282 2.42 2.22 1.64
N THR A 283 2.40 3.19 0.70
CA THR A 283 3.35 4.31 0.67
C THR A 283 2.76 5.57 0.05
N HIS A 284 2.63 6.63 0.85
CA HIS A 284 2.25 7.94 0.36
C HIS A 284 3.44 8.79 -0.08
N GLU A 285 4.66 8.52 0.43
CA GLU A 285 5.80 9.38 0.14
C GLU A 285 6.09 9.49 -1.37
N PRO A 286 6.66 10.62 -1.85
CA PRO A 286 6.85 11.88 -1.13
C PRO A 286 5.53 12.65 -0.87
N GLY A 287 4.45 12.26 -1.52
CA GLY A 287 3.08 12.70 -1.30
C GLY A 287 2.14 12.11 -2.34
N ASN A 288 0.83 12.17 -2.07
CA ASN A 288 -0.19 11.62 -2.98
C ASN A 288 -0.13 12.22 -4.38
N PHE A 289 0.28 13.49 -4.51
CA PHE A 289 0.41 14.20 -5.78
C PHE A 289 1.55 13.70 -6.68
N CYS A 290 2.45 12.84 -6.18
CA CYS A 290 3.64 12.44 -6.92
C CYS A 290 3.45 11.11 -7.66
N GLU A 291 3.62 11.16 -8.98
CA GLU A 291 3.64 9.98 -9.87
C GLU A 291 4.93 9.14 -9.72
N THR A 292 6.01 9.72 -9.18
CA THR A 292 7.27 9.01 -8.94
C THR A 292 7.27 8.47 -7.50
N PRO A 293 7.54 7.17 -7.29
CA PRO A 293 7.69 6.62 -5.95
C PRO A 293 8.91 7.24 -5.24
N PRO A 294 8.95 7.21 -3.89
CA PRO A 294 10.09 7.70 -3.16
C PRO A 294 11.31 6.81 -3.44
N ASP A 295 12.50 7.39 -3.43
CA ASP A 295 13.77 6.73 -3.82
C ASP A 295 14.03 5.36 -3.16
N PHE A 296 13.60 5.18 -1.92
CA PHE A 296 13.76 3.92 -1.19
C PHE A 296 12.82 2.79 -1.66
N MET A 297 11.67 3.11 -2.27
CA MET A 297 10.67 2.10 -2.63
C MET A 297 11.13 1.19 -3.77
N PRO A 298 11.69 1.69 -4.90
CA PRO A 298 12.37 0.84 -5.88
C PRO A 298 13.48 -0.03 -5.29
N GLN A 299 14.28 0.54 -4.38
CA GLN A 299 15.35 -0.18 -3.72
C GLN A 299 14.81 -1.34 -2.87
N PHE A 300 13.75 -1.10 -2.09
CA PHE A 300 13.13 -2.11 -1.25
C PHE A 300 12.39 -3.17 -2.07
N ALA A 301 11.66 -2.78 -3.12
CA ALA A 301 10.92 -3.69 -3.98
C ALA A 301 11.85 -4.69 -4.68
N ARG A 302 12.97 -4.22 -5.25
CA ARG A 302 13.99 -5.10 -5.84
C ARG A 302 14.60 -6.03 -4.78
N GLN A 303 14.90 -5.53 -3.58
CA GLN A 303 15.36 -6.38 -2.48
C GLN A 303 14.34 -7.44 -2.09
N ALA A 304 13.04 -7.13 -2.10
CA ALA A 304 12.00 -8.12 -1.84
C ALA A 304 12.02 -9.23 -2.89
N ILE A 305 12.11 -8.88 -4.18
CA ILE A 305 12.23 -9.84 -5.28
C ILE A 305 13.50 -10.70 -5.14
N ASP A 306 14.64 -10.08 -4.86
CA ASP A 306 15.93 -10.76 -4.62
C ASP A 306 15.88 -11.72 -3.41
N ASN A 307 14.93 -11.52 -2.50
CA ASN A 307 14.74 -12.32 -1.29
C ASN A 307 13.46 -13.17 -1.34
N GLY A 308 12.96 -13.46 -2.53
CA GLY A 308 11.96 -14.51 -2.76
C GLY A 308 10.56 -14.03 -3.06
N ALA A 309 10.26 -12.73 -3.08
CA ALA A 309 9.00 -12.28 -3.64
C ALA A 309 8.92 -12.63 -5.13
N ASP A 310 7.76 -13.09 -5.57
CA ASP A 310 7.42 -13.36 -6.96
C ASP A 310 6.59 -12.21 -7.56
N ALA A 311 5.98 -11.37 -6.71
CA ALA A 311 5.39 -10.09 -7.09
C ALA A 311 5.54 -9.07 -5.96
N PHE A 312 5.73 -7.80 -6.32
CA PHE A 312 5.66 -6.67 -5.39
C PHE A 312 4.50 -5.76 -5.74
N ILE A 313 3.58 -5.51 -4.80
CA ILE A 313 2.36 -4.72 -5.05
C ILE A 313 2.32 -3.52 -4.10
N GLY A 314 2.63 -2.35 -4.66
CA GLY A 314 2.54 -1.05 -4.00
C GLY A 314 1.15 -0.42 -4.10
N HIS A 315 0.80 0.40 -3.12
CA HIS A 315 -0.47 1.13 -3.01
C HIS A 315 -0.38 2.34 -2.06
N GLY A 316 -1.47 3.10 -1.91
CA GLY A 316 -1.55 4.28 -1.04
C GLY A 316 -1.47 5.67 -1.67
N PRO A 317 -0.74 5.97 -2.77
CA PRO A 317 -0.78 7.32 -3.33
C PRO A 317 -2.10 7.63 -4.03
N HIS A 318 -3.07 6.70 -4.08
CA HIS A 318 -4.40 6.82 -4.69
C HIS A 318 -4.43 7.10 -6.20
N GLN A 319 -3.27 7.07 -6.85
CA GLN A 319 -3.13 7.17 -8.30
C GLN A 319 -2.13 6.15 -8.81
N LEU A 320 -2.18 5.89 -10.12
CA LEU A 320 -1.24 5.00 -10.79
C LEU A 320 0.20 5.53 -10.67
N ARG A 321 1.13 4.61 -10.39
CA ARG A 321 2.57 4.80 -10.57
C ARG A 321 3.09 3.73 -11.53
N GLY A 322 4.33 3.87 -12.00
CA GLY A 322 4.89 3.00 -13.03
C GLY A 322 4.93 1.51 -12.63
N ILE A 323 5.04 0.65 -13.64
CA ILE A 323 5.29 -0.78 -13.49
C ILE A 323 6.73 -1.09 -13.92
N GLU A 324 7.42 -1.88 -13.11
CA GLU A 324 8.75 -2.41 -13.42
C GLU A 324 8.70 -3.93 -13.54
N ILE A 325 9.39 -4.48 -14.53
CA ILE A 325 9.68 -5.92 -14.59
C ILE A 325 11.13 -6.13 -14.18
N TYR A 326 11.33 -6.63 -12.97
CA TYR A 326 12.65 -6.85 -12.39
C TYR A 326 12.90 -8.36 -12.24
N GLN A 327 13.97 -8.87 -12.84
CA GLN A 327 14.28 -10.32 -12.85
C GLN A 327 13.09 -11.18 -13.35
N GLY A 328 12.34 -10.69 -14.33
CA GLY A 328 11.15 -11.36 -14.87
C GLY A 328 9.93 -11.35 -13.94
N LYS A 329 9.95 -10.59 -12.85
CA LYS A 329 8.88 -10.50 -11.85
C LYS A 329 8.29 -9.08 -11.79
N PRO A 330 6.97 -8.95 -11.58
CA PRO A 330 6.30 -7.65 -11.60
C PRO A 330 6.50 -6.88 -10.28
N ILE A 331 6.79 -5.58 -10.43
CA ILE A 331 6.76 -4.58 -9.38
C ILE A 331 5.76 -3.51 -9.80
N TYR A 332 4.67 -3.39 -9.05
CA TYR A 332 3.70 -2.30 -9.18
C TYR A 332 4.02 -1.24 -8.15
N TYR A 333 4.37 -0.01 -8.58
CA TYR A 333 4.62 1.07 -7.62
C TYR A 333 3.34 1.70 -7.07
N SER A 334 2.23 1.58 -7.79
CA SER A 334 0.86 1.83 -7.32
C SER A 334 -0.13 1.41 -8.39
N LEU A 335 -1.15 0.65 -7.99
CA LEU A 335 -2.30 0.34 -8.86
C LEU A 335 -3.41 1.40 -8.80
N GLY A 336 -3.31 2.40 -7.92
CA GLY A 336 -4.36 3.40 -7.69
C GLY A 336 -5.53 2.84 -6.86
N ASN A 337 -6.64 3.58 -6.76
CA ASN A 337 -7.82 3.10 -6.05
C ASN A 337 -8.56 2.03 -6.86
N PHE A 338 -9.10 1.00 -6.21
CA PHE A 338 -10.10 0.11 -6.81
C PHE A 338 -11.52 0.48 -6.37
N PHE A 339 -11.69 0.81 -5.09
CA PHE A 339 -12.86 1.54 -4.60
C PHE A 339 -12.40 2.85 -3.97
N PHE A 340 -13.13 3.92 -4.23
CA PHE A 340 -12.86 5.22 -3.64
C PHE A 340 -14.17 5.90 -3.21
N MET A 341 -14.89 5.24 -2.29
CA MET A 341 -16.18 5.69 -1.77
C MET A 341 -16.03 6.75 -0.65
N GLU A 342 -15.05 7.65 -0.78
CA GLU A 342 -14.82 8.73 0.19
C GLU A 342 -16.07 9.62 0.31
N ASN A 343 -16.74 9.92 -0.80
CA ASN A 343 -17.93 10.76 -0.80
C ASN A 343 -19.13 10.18 -0.02
N GLN A 344 -19.11 8.87 0.26
CA GLN A 344 -20.19 8.16 0.95
C GLN A 344 -19.87 7.87 2.42
N GLN A 345 -18.77 8.40 2.96
CA GLN A 345 -18.39 8.18 4.35
C GLN A 345 -19.46 8.74 5.30
N GLN A 346 -20.10 7.83 6.04
CA GLN A 346 -21.08 8.15 7.07
C GLN A 346 -21.04 7.02 8.13
N PRO A 347 -21.04 7.34 9.44
CA PRO A 347 -21.02 8.68 10.03
C PRO A 347 -19.64 9.36 9.97
N ILE A 348 -19.62 10.69 10.14
CA ILE A 348 -18.40 11.52 10.20
C ILE A 348 -18.04 11.85 11.65
N THR A 349 -16.75 11.77 12.01
CA THR A 349 -16.28 12.08 13.37
C THR A 349 -16.25 13.59 13.63
N ARG A 350 -16.36 14.00 14.90
CA ARG A 350 -16.20 15.41 15.28
C ARG A 350 -14.80 15.92 14.94
N ASP A 351 -13.78 15.10 15.13
CA ASP A 351 -12.39 15.40 14.79
C ASP A 351 -12.21 15.72 13.30
N GLU A 352 -12.96 15.06 12.40
CA GLU A 352 -12.96 15.35 10.96
C GLU A 352 -13.52 16.77 10.69
N HIS A 353 -14.64 17.12 11.32
CA HIS A 353 -15.22 18.47 11.24
C HIS A 353 -14.27 19.55 11.76
N GLU A 354 -13.65 19.32 12.92
CA GLU A 354 -12.70 20.25 13.54
C GLU A 354 -11.44 20.44 12.68
N LYS A 355 -10.93 19.35 12.10
CA LYS A 355 -9.78 19.35 11.19
C LYS A 355 -10.02 20.26 9.98
N ASP A 356 -11.20 20.17 9.38
CA ASP A 356 -11.59 20.99 8.22
C ASP A 356 -12.21 22.34 8.60
N LYS A 357 -12.28 22.65 9.91
CA LYS A 357 -12.80 23.90 10.47
C LYS A 357 -14.25 24.17 10.05
N VAL A 358 -15.05 23.12 9.98
CA VAL A 358 -16.49 23.19 9.68
C VAL A 358 -17.26 22.90 10.97
N GLU A 359 -18.15 23.81 11.38
CA GLU A 359 -18.98 23.59 12.57
C GLU A 359 -19.86 22.35 12.38
N PRO A 360 -19.86 21.37 13.30
CA PRO A 360 -20.76 20.22 13.21
C PRO A 360 -22.22 20.66 13.11
N MET A 361 -23.03 19.92 12.32
CA MET A 361 -24.45 20.24 12.07
C MET A 361 -24.72 21.54 11.30
N SER A 362 -23.70 22.27 10.85
CA SER A 362 -23.89 23.41 9.93
C SER A 362 -24.29 23.00 8.52
N MET A 363 -24.01 21.74 8.16
CA MET A 363 -24.39 21.07 6.92
C MET A 363 -24.58 19.58 7.18
N THR A 364 -25.22 18.89 6.22
CA THR A 364 -25.32 17.42 6.22
C THR A 364 -23.95 16.78 5.99
N GLU A 365 -23.78 15.51 6.38
CA GLU A 365 -22.53 14.77 6.14
C GLU A 365 -22.22 14.66 4.62
N ALA A 366 -23.25 14.52 3.78
CA ALA A 366 -23.08 14.51 2.33
C ALA A 366 -22.55 15.86 1.79
N GLU A 367 -23.09 16.98 2.29
CA GLU A 367 -22.57 18.32 1.94
C GLU A 367 -21.14 18.52 2.45
N PHE A 368 -20.80 17.98 3.63
CA PHE A 368 -19.44 18.01 4.16
C PHE A 368 -18.47 17.22 3.29
N MET A 369 -18.84 16.02 2.84
CA MET A 369 -17.99 15.22 1.94
C MET A 369 -17.83 15.88 0.57
N GLU A 370 -18.88 16.50 0.03
CA GLU A 370 -18.76 17.30 -1.20
C GLU A 370 -17.86 18.52 -1.00
N HIS A 371 -17.95 19.21 0.15
CA HIS A 371 -17.04 20.29 0.50
C HIS A 371 -15.58 19.82 0.51
N ARG A 372 -15.29 18.68 1.16
CA ARG A 372 -13.96 18.06 1.17
C ARG A 372 -13.48 17.70 -0.23
N ARG A 373 -14.35 17.17 -1.09
CA ARG A 373 -14.00 16.84 -2.48
C ARG A 373 -13.61 18.08 -3.29
N VAL A 374 -14.34 19.18 -3.14
CA VAL A 374 -14.09 20.42 -3.91
C VAL A 374 -12.84 21.15 -3.44
N HIS A 375 -12.58 21.18 -2.13
CA HIS A 375 -11.50 21.98 -1.54
C HIS A 375 -10.27 21.17 -1.11
N GLY A 376 -10.40 19.85 -1.03
CA GLY A 376 -9.36 18.94 -0.57
C GLY A 376 -8.38 18.51 -1.68
N VAL A 377 -7.57 17.51 -1.33
CA VAL A 377 -6.49 16.99 -2.20
C VAL A 377 -7.05 16.11 -3.31
N PHE A 378 -8.13 15.37 -3.06
CA PHE A 378 -8.69 14.37 -3.98
C PHE A 378 -9.73 14.94 -4.96
N LYS A 379 -9.45 16.13 -5.50
CA LYS A 379 -10.39 16.91 -6.34
C LYS A 379 -10.26 16.68 -7.84
N GLU A 380 -9.43 15.73 -8.26
CA GLU A 380 -9.08 15.51 -9.67
C GLU A 380 -9.47 14.11 -10.15
N GLN A 381 -9.71 13.99 -11.44
CA GLN A 381 -10.13 12.72 -12.05
C GLN A 381 -9.11 11.59 -11.87
N VAL A 382 -7.82 11.91 -11.75
CA VAL A 382 -6.73 10.93 -11.62
C VAL A 382 -6.88 9.99 -10.42
N TRP A 383 -7.56 10.42 -9.35
CA TRP A 383 -7.82 9.60 -8.15
C TRP A 383 -8.91 8.54 -8.37
N TYR A 384 -9.67 8.67 -9.46
CA TYR A 384 -10.78 7.80 -9.85
C TYR A 384 -10.41 6.89 -11.02
N GLU A 385 -9.11 6.71 -11.27
CA GLU A 385 -8.56 5.99 -12.41
C GLU A 385 -7.50 4.99 -11.98
N SER A 386 -7.61 3.78 -12.51
CA SER A 386 -6.89 2.63 -12.00
C SER A 386 -6.77 1.54 -13.05
N VAL A 387 -6.09 0.45 -12.70
CA VAL A 387 -6.10 -0.78 -13.48
C VAL A 387 -6.27 -1.99 -12.56
N VAL A 388 -6.97 -3.01 -13.05
CA VAL A 388 -6.85 -4.38 -12.52
C VAL A 388 -5.80 -5.09 -13.36
N ALA A 389 -4.76 -5.62 -12.70
CA ALA A 389 -3.67 -6.32 -13.35
C ALA A 389 -3.85 -7.84 -13.22
N VAL A 390 -3.99 -8.54 -14.34
CA VAL A 390 -4.07 -10.00 -14.40
C VAL A 390 -2.72 -10.55 -14.85
N ASN A 391 -2.04 -11.23 -13.95
CA ASN A 391 -0.71 -11.81 -14.15
C ASN A 391 -0.84 -13.30 -14.42
N ARG A 392 -0.29 -13.77 -15.54
CA ARG A 392 -0.28 -15.19 -15.90
C ARG A 392 1.13 -15.77 -15.80
N TYR A 393 1.24 -16.91 -15.12
CA TYR A 393 2.51 -17.60 -14.91
C TYR A 393 2.51 -18.97 -15.58
N ASP A 394 3.70 -19.42 -15.98
CA ASP A 394 3.92 -20.77 -16.49
C ASP A 394 4.15 -21.79 -15.36
N SER A 395 4.23 -23.07 -15.71
CA SER A 395 4.51 -24.15 -14.76
C SER A 395 5.88 -24.08 -14.05
N ARG A 396 6.78 -23.18 -14.46
CA ARG A 396 8.07 -22.91 -13.81
C ARG A 396 8.01 -21.64 -12.96
N GLY A 397 6.82 -21.07 -12.77
CA GLY A 397 6.61 -19.85 -12.01
C GLY A 397 7.12 -18.58 -12.70
N ARG A 398 7.39 -18.63 -14.01
CA ARG A 398 7.82 -17.46 -14.78
C ARG A 398 6.60 -16.68 -15.26
N LEU A 399 6.62 -15.37 -15.06
CA LEU A 399 5.59 -14.49 -15.60
C LEU A 399 5.62 -14.55 -17.13
N GLN A 400 4.50 -14.87 -17.76
CA GLN A 400 4.35 -14.91 -19.21
C GLN A 400 3.77 -13.59 -19.74
N GLN A 401 2.75 -13.09 -19.05
CA GLN A 401 1.99 -11.93 -19.51
C GLN A 401 1.31 -11.21 -18.35
N ILE A 402 1.19 -9.90 -18.46
CA ILE A 402 0.30 -9.07 -17.64
C ILE A 402 -0.74 -8.43 -18.56
N MET A 403 -2.02 -8.63 -18.26
CA MET A 403 -3.14 -7.92 -18.87
C MET A 403 -3.63 -6.83 -17.92
N LEU A 404 -3.66 -5.60 -18.40
CA LEU A 404 -4.03 -4.40 -17.64
C LEU A 404 -5.40 -3.95 -18.11
N HIS A 405 -6.41 -4.19 -17.27
CA HIS A 405 -7.79 -3.77 -17.52
C HIS A 405 -8.00 -2.39 -16.89
N PRO A 406 -8.18 -1.32 -17.68
CA PRO A 406 -8.39 0.02 -17.14
C PRO A 406 -9.73 0.11 -16.41
N ILE A 407 -9.73 0.75 -15.25
CA ILE A 407 -10.89 0.93 -14.37
C ILE A 407 -11.11 2.42 -14.17
N GLU A 408 -12.37 2.83 -14.22
CA GLU A 408 -12.81 4.15 -13.76
C GLU A 408 -13.85 4.02 -12.65
N MET A 409 -14.01 5.07 -11.85
CA MET A 409 -14.89 5.10 -10.69
C MET A 409 -15.92 6.23 -10.76
N HIS A 410 -16.59 6.37 -11.90
CA HIS A 410 -17.70 7.30 -12.11
C HIS A 410 -17.39 8.78 -11.80
N TRP A 411 -16.19 9.28 -12.13
CA TRP A 411 -15.82 10.68 -11.90
C TRP A 411 -16.80 11.66 -12.58
N ALA A 412 -17.08 11.43 -13.86
CA ALA A 412 -18.02 12.23 -14.65
C ALA A 412 -19.49 11.76 -14.50
N GLY A 413 -19.78 10.91 -13.50
CA GLY A 413 -21.12 10.37 -13.28
C GLY A 413 -22.11 11.43 -12.79
N GLU A 414 -23.38 11.28 -13.18
CA GLU A 414 -24.46 12.21 -12.82
C GLU A 414 -24.87 12.11 -11.34
N ARG A 415 -24.66 10.95 -10.72
CA ARG A 415 -25.10 10.67 -9.34
C ARG A 415 -23.91 10.46 -8.43
N ASP A 416 -23.87 11.22 -7.36
CA ASP A 416 -22.82 11.10 -6.34
C ASP A 416 -22.82 9.71 -5.67
N ALA A 417 -23.99 9.10 -5.49
CA ALA A 417 -24.15 7.72 -5.01
C ALA A 417 -23.52 6.63 -5.92
N ASP A 418 -23.02 7.01 -7.11
CA ASP A 418 -22.33 6.12 -8.03
C ASP A 418 -20.81 6.34 -8.04
N ARG A 419 -20.35 7.51 -7.56
CA ARG A 419 -18.95 7.90 -7.50
C ARG A 419 -18.17 6.97 -6.57
N GLY A 420 -16.94 6.64 -6.96
CA GLY A 420 -16.07 5.76 -6.18
C GLY A 420 -16.30 4.26 -6.38
N ILE A 421 -17.33 3.86 -7.14
CA ILE A 421 -17.63 2.46 -7.46
C ILE A 421 -16.98 2.10 -8.80
N PRO A 422 -16.18 1.04 -8.91
CA PRO A 422 -15.43 0.72 -10.13
C PRO A 422 -16.31 0.11 -11.23
N ARG A 423 -15.94 0.39 -12.48
CA ARG A 423 -16.30 -0.38 -13.68
C ARG A 423 -15.12 -0.44 -14.65
N ILE A 424 -15.15 -1.38 -15.59
CA ILE A 424 -14.19 -1.39 -16.70
C ILE A 424 -14.36 -0.09 -17.50
N ALA A 425 -13.25 0.60 -17.75
CA ALA A 425 -13.21 1.81 -18.55
C ALA A 425 -13.24 1.44 -20.04
N HIS A 426 -13.88 2.29 -20.85
CA HIS A 426 -14.03 2.10 -22.28
C HIS A 426 -13.69 3.39 -23.04
N GLY A 427 -13.45 3.27 -24.35
CA GLY A 427 -13.19 4.37 -25.27
C GLY A 427 -12.04 5.26 -24.82
N GLN A 428 -12.30 6.55 -24.70
CA GLN A 428 -11.30 7.56 -24.37
C GLN A 428 -10.74 7.39 -22.96
N ASP A 429 -11.54 6.94 -21.99
CA ASP A 429 -11.07 6.72 -20.62
C ASP A 429 -10.08 5.55 -20.57
N ALA A 430 -10.39 4.44 -21.25
CA ALA A 430 -9.48 3.30 -21.37
C ALA A 430 -8.13 3.72 -21.98
N GLN A 431 -8.16 4.44 -23.11
CA GLN A 431 -6.94 4.92 -23.77
C GLN A 431 -6.12 5.83 -22.86
N ARG A 432 -6.77 6.79 -22.19
CA ARG A 432 -6.08 7.78 -21.36
C ARG A 432 -5.42 7.16 -20.13
N ILE A 433 -6.11 6.21 -19.48
CA ILE A 433 -5.57 5.45 -18.34
C ILE A 433 -4.35 4.63 -18.79
N LEU A 434 -4.48 3.86 -19.87
CA LEU A 434 -3.42 2.98 -20.37
C LEU A 434 -2.20 3.76 -20.90
N GLN A 435 -2.40 4.87 -21.61
CA GLN A 435 -1.32 5.73 -22.09
C GLN A 435 -0.57 6.42 -20.93
N ARG A 436 -1.29 6.83 -19.88
CA ARG A 436 -0.65 7.34 -18.65
C ARG A 436 0.24 6.25 -18.06
N LEU A 437 -0.29 5.04 -17.88
CA LEU A 437 0.47 3.93 -17.30
C LEU A 437 1.66 3.50 -18.17
N GLN A 438 1.52 3.53 -19.50
CA GLN A 438 2.60 3.31 -20.47
C GLN A 438 3.74 4.32 -20.27
N ARG A 439 3.43 5.63 -20.18
CA ARG A 439 4.43 6.68 -19.90
C ARG A 439 5.14 6.46 -18.57
N LEU A 440 4.37 6.18 -17.51
CA LEU A 440 4.91 5.98 -16.16
C LEU A 440 5.82 4.74 -16.08
N SER A 441 5.48 3.68 -16.80
CA SER A 441 6.23 2.41 -16.81
C SER A 441 7.47 2.45 -17.70
N ALA A 442 7.48 3.32 -18.72
CA ALA A 442 8.63 3.52 -19.59
C ALA A 442 9.89 3.99 -18.83
N ALA A 443 9.73 4.74 -17.74
CA ALA A 443 10.83 5.17 -16.87
C ALA A 443 11.57 4.00 -16.20
N TYR A 444 10.94 2.83 -16.13
CA TYR A 444 11.50 1.58 -15.60
C TYR A 444 11.88 0.57 -16.68
N GLY A 445 11.81 0.96 -17.95
CA GLY A 445 12.11 0.08 -19.09
C GLY A 445 10.99 -0.90 -19.46
N THR A 446 9.83 -0.82 -18.81
CA THR A 446 8.68 -1.68 -19.12
C THR A 446 7.91 -1.14 -20.32
N GLN A 447 7.67 -1.99 -21.32
CA GLN A 447 6.84 -1.68 -22.47
C GLN A 447 5.43 -2.23 -22.28
N ILE A 448 4.43 -1.36 -22.43
CA ILE A 448 3.00 -1.74 -22.42
C ILE A 448 2.48 -1.56 -23.85
N GLU A 449 2.06 -2.65 -24.48
CA GLU A 449 1.31 -2.63 -25.73
C GLU A 449 -0.16 -2.30 -25.43
N ILE A 450 -0.77 -1.37 -26.16
CA ILE A 450 -2.19 -1.05 -26.02
C ILE A 450 -2.93 -1.68 -27.20
N ALA A 451 -3.63 -2.77 -26.94
CA ALA A 451 -4.40 -3.53 -27.92
C ALA A 451 -5.90 -3.28 -27.71
N GLY A 452 -6.45 -2.29 -28.43
CA GLY A 452 -7.81 -1.83 -28.17
C GLY A 452 -7.91 -1.20 -26.78
N GLU A 453 -8.77 -1.73 -25.92
CA GLU A 453 -9.01 -1.24 -24.55
C GLU A 453 -8.24 -2.01 -23.47
N LEU A 454 -7.24 -2.81 -23.89
CA LEU A 454 -6.44 -3.64 -23.01
C LEU A 454 -4.96 -3.24 -23.09
N GLY A 455 -4.30 -3.11 -21.94
CA GLY A 455 -2.84 -3.01 -21.87
C GLY A 455 -2.22 -4.40 -21.73
N ILE A 456 -1.15 -4.68 -22.47
CA ILE A 456 -0.46 -5.98 -22.46
C ILE A 456 1.02 -5.76 -22.22
N ILE A 457 1.57 -6.44 -21.22
CA ILE A 457 3.01 -6.60 -21.02
C ILE A 457 3.32 -8.06 -21.32
N SER A 458 4.03 -8.33 -22.41
CA SER A 458 4.46 -9.66 -22.80
C SER A 458 5.93 -9.86 -22.43
N LEU A 459 6.24 -11.01 -21.83
CA LEU A 459 7.61 -11.42 -21.52
C LEU A 459 8.05 -12.52 -22.49
N ALA A 460 9.26 -12.37 -23.03
CA ALA A 460 9.83 -13.26 -24.05
C ALA A 460 10.35 -14.58 -23.48
#